data_AF-A0A2H0JTF8-F1
#
_entry.id   AF-A0A2H0JTF8-F1
#
_cell.length_a   1.000
_cell.length_b   1.000
_cell.length_c   1.000
_cell.angle_alpha   90.00
_cell.angle_beta   90.00
_cell.angle_gamma   90.00
#
_symmetry.space_group_name_H-M   'P 1'
#
loop_
_entity.id
_entity.type
_entity.pdbx_description
1 polymer ?
#
loop_
_entity_poly.entity_id
_entity_poly.type
_entity_poly.pdbx_seq_one_letter_code
_entity_poly.pdbx_strand_id
1 'polypeptide(L)'
;MEAQIKAQNPGFALSDEAREVYSSEGGTPFLDTQYTVFGQLVEGFDVLDAIATTPTGRSQGNQVHPALQDQPVERIEMTIRPLPDYTHTPAD
;
A
#
# COMPACT_ATOMS: atom_id res chain seq x y z
N MET A 1 5.73 15.20 10.52
CA MET A 1 5.38 14.61 9.21
C MET A 1 5.72 15.57 8.06
N GLU A 2 5.22 16.81 8.05
CA GLU A 2 5.57 17.84 7.03
C GLU A 2 7.09 18.12 6.90
N ALA A 3 7.82 18.15 8.01
CA ALA A 3 9.26 18.44 8.00
C ALA A 3 10.07 17.43 7.15
N GLN A 4 9.60 16.18 7.06
CA GLN A 4 10.28 15.12 6.31
C GLN A 4 10.00 15.21 4.80
N ILE A 5 8.83 15.74 4.43
CA ILE A 5 8.42 15.94 3.02
C ILE A 5 9.06 17.20 2.46
N LYS A 6 9.11 18.29 3.23
CA LYS A 6 9.86 19.52 2.86
C LYS A 6 11.34 19.27 2.62
N ALA A 7 11.94 18.29 3.31
CA ALA A 7 13.34 17.93 3.12
C ALA A 7 13.61 17.24 1.77
N GLN A 8 12.62 16.54 1.21
CA GLN A 8 12.74 15.86 -0.09
C GLN A 8 12.16 16.69 -1.25
N ASN A 9 11.20 17.57 -0.98
CA ASN A 9 10.58 18.41 -2.00
C ASN A 9 10.27 19.83 -1.45
N PRO A 10 11.20 20.80 -1.57
CA PRO A 10 11.12 22.09 -0.87
C PRO A 10 9.97 23.01 -1.32
N GLY A 11 9.31 22.71 -2.45
CA GLY A 11 8.11 23.40 -2.93
C GLY A 11 6.79 22.76 -2.50
N PHE A 12 6.82 21.61 -1.81
CA PHE A 12 5.60 20.92 -1.38
C PHE A 12 5.05 21.56 -0.10
N ALA A 13 3.88 22.16 -0.21
CA ALA A 13 3.09 22.65 0.91
C ALA A 13 1.71 22.01 0.84
N LEU A 14 1.32 21.30 1.91
CA LEU A 14 -0.06 20.83 2.07
C LEU A 14 -0.97 22.05 2.22
N SER A 15 -2.17 21.99 1.63
CA SER A 15 -3.22 22.96 1.92
C SER A 15 -3.68 22.81 3.37
N ASP A 16 -4.34 23.81 3.92
CA ASP A 16 -4.80 23.77 5.30
C ASP A 16 -5.85 22.65 5.50
N GLU A 17 -6.69 22.40 4.49
CA GLU A 17 -7.63 21.28 4.51
C GLU A 17 -6.91 19.93 4.49
N ALA A 18 -5.89 19.78 3.64
CA ALA A 18 -5.12 18.54 3.56
C ALA A 18 -4.36 18.28 4.87
N ARG A 19 -3.82 19.32 5.53
CA ARG A 19 -3.19 19.20 6.85
C ARG A 19 -4.16 18.66 7.89
N GLU A 20 -5.37 19.21 7.94
CA GLU A 20 -6.37 18.81 8.92
C GLU A 20 -6.78 17.34 8.73
N VAL A 21 -7.05 16.94 7.48
CA VAL A 21 -7.36 15.54 7.12
C VAL A 21 -6.20 14.61 7.50
N TYR A 22 -4.98 14.90 7.06
CA TYR A 22 -3.81 14.05 7.38
C TYR A 22 -3.48 13.99 8.88
N SER A 23 -3.86 15.01 9.65
CA SER A 23 -3.66 15.04 11.10
C SER A 23 -4.70 14.24 11.88
N SER A 24 -5.92 14.12 11.34
CA SER A 24 -7.06 13.53 12.03
C SER A 24 -7.32 12.09 11.58
N GLU A 25 -7.32 11.84 10.28
CA GLU A 25 -7.60 10.53 9.67
C GLU A 25 -6.31 9.74 9.39
N GLY A 26 -5.17 10.42 9.39
CA GLY A 26 -3.88 9.84 9.01
C GLY A 26 -3.71 9.78 7.49
N GLY A 27 -2.76 8.98 7.01
CA GLY A 27 -2.47 8.82 5.60
C GLY A 27 -1.02 9.07 5.22
N THR A 28 -0.76 9.07 3.92
CA THR A 28 0.59 9.02 3.37
C THR A 28 0.83 10.21 2.44
N PRO A 29 0.91 11.44 2.97
CA PRO A 29 0.96 12.68 2.17
C PRO A 29 2.14 12.77 1.21
N PHE A 30 3.20 11.98 1.41
CA PHE A 30 4.34 11.95 0.49
C PHE A 30 4.05 11.22 -0.82
N LEU A 31 2.96 10.47 -0.93
CA LEU A 31 2.55 9.81 -2.18
C LEU A 31 1.67 10.72 -3.05
N ASP A 32 1.12 11.80 -2.48
CA ASP A 32 0.30 12.76 -3.21
C ASP A 32 1.07 13.33 -4.40
N THR A 33 0.37 13.55 -5.51
CA THR A 33 0.91 14.07 -6.78
C THR A 33 1.93 13.16 -7.50
N GLN A 34 2.37 12.07 -6.86
CA GLN A 34 3.29 11.09 -7.45
C GLN A 34 2.57 9.82 -7.93
N TYR A 35 1.39 9.53 -7.39
CA TYR A 35 0.63 8.32 -7.69
C TYR A 35 -0.84 8.63 -7.97
N THR A 36 -1.42 7.89 -8.92
CA THR A 36 -2.86 7.94 -9.22
C THR A 36 -3.56 6.79 -8.48
N VAL A 37 -4.54 7.12 -7.65
CA VAL A 37 -5.39 6.13 -6.98
C VAL A 37 -6.37 5.54 -8.00
N PHE A 38 -6.37 4.23 -8.18
CA PHE A 38 -7.26 3.52 -9.12
C PHE A 38 -8.47 2.83 -8.44
N GLY A 39 -8.48 2.75 -7.11
CA GLY A 39 -9.54 2.09 -6.36
C GLY A 39 -9.25 2.10 -4.86
N GLN A 40 -10.22 1.59 -4.09
CA GLN A 40 -10.13 1.44 -2.64
C GLN A 40 -10.69 0.08 -2.20
N LEU A 41 -10.22 -0.43 -1.07
CA LEU A 41 -10.79 -1.63 -0.45
C LEU A 41 -12.12 -1.29 0.23
N VAL A 42 -13.18 -2.02 -0.10
CA VAL A 42 -14.51 -1.83 0.50
C VAL A 42 -14.85 -2.93 1.51
N GLU A 43 -14.32 -4.13 1.32
CA GLU A 43 -14.53 -5.31 2.15
C GLU A 43 -13.26 -6.19 2.17
N GLY A 44 -13.15 -7.11 3.13
CA GLY A 44 -12.00 -8.03 3.24
C GLY A 44 -10.79 -7.47 4.00
N PHE A 45 -11.01 -6.55 4.95
CA PHE A 45 -9.95 -6.01 5.80
C PHE A 45 -9.26 -7.07 6.67
N ASP A 46 -9.98 -8.12 7.05
CA ASP A 46 -9.44 -9.29 7.76
C ASP A 46 -8.39 -10.03 6.92
N VAL A 47 -8.63 -10.16 5.61
CA VAL A 47 -7.67 -10.74 4.67
C VAL A 47 -6.47 -9.81 4.50
N LEU A 48 -6.70 -8.50 4.38
CA LEU A 48 -5.63 -7.50 4.32
C LEU A 48 -4.72 -7.60 5.56
N ASP A 49 -5.31 -7.66 6.76
CA ASP A 49 -4.59 -7.77 8.03
C ASP A 49 -3.78 -9.08 8.11
N ALA A 50 -4.34 -10.19 7.65
CA ALA A 50 -3.64 -11.47 7.58
C ALA A 50 -2.41 -11.39 6.65
N ILE A 51 -2.53 -10.73 5.50
CA ILE A 51 -1.40 -10.51 4.58
C ILE A 51 -0.36 -9.59 5.23
N ALA A 52 -0.80 -8.48 5.84
CA ALA A 52 0.10 -7.49 6.44
C ALA A 52 0.91 -8.04 7.62
N THR A 53 0.35 -9.01 8.35
CA THR A 53 1.00 -9.66 9.49
C THR A 53 1.79 -10.91 9.11
N THR A 54 1.78 -11.31 7.84
CA THR A 54 2.53 -12.48 7.36
C THR A 54 4.04 -12.26 7.56
N PRO A 55 4.77 -13.21 8.20
CA PRO A 55 6.19 -13.07 8.42
C PRO A 55 6.97 -12.97 7.12
N THR A 56 7.84 -11.96 7.00
CA THR A 56 8.75 -11.77 5.87
C THR A 56 10.20 -11.88 6.32
N GLY A 57 11.12 -12.03 5.38
CA GLY A 57 12.55 -12.06 5.70
C GLY A 57 13.00 -10.79 6.42
N ARG A 58 12.44 -9.63 6.07
CA ARG A 58 12.68 -8.35 6.76
C ARG A 58 12.07 -8.32 8.16
N SER A 59 10.83 -8.76 8.34
CA SER A 59 10.16 -8.65 9.64
C SER A 59 10.81 -9.51 10.73
N GLN A 60 11.39 -10.65 10.34
CA GLN A 60 12.05 -11.58 11.27
C GLN A 60 13.54 -11.31 11.49
N GLY A 61 14.13 -10.29 10.86
CA GLY A 61 15.55 -9.97 11.00
C GLY A 61 16.49 -11.03 10.41
N ASN A 62 15.99 -11.88 9.51
CA ASN A 62 16.79 -12.90 8.85
C ASN A 62 17.72 -12.24 7.82
N GLN A 63 18.96 -12.73 7.73
CA GLN A 63 19.87 -12.36 6.64
C GLN A 63 19.42 -13.04 5.35
N VAL A 64 18.41 -12.49 4.70
CA VAL A 64 17.93 -12.92 3.38
C VAL A 64 18.53 -12.03 2.29
N HIS A 65 18.62 -12.57 1.07
CA HIS A 65 19.02 -11.80 -0.11
C HIS A 65 18.11 -10.56 -0.27
N PRO A 66 18.63 -9.37 -0.67
CA PRO A 66 17.85 -8.13 -0.74
C PRO A 66 16.54 -8.24 -1.54
N ALA A 67 16.55 -9.04 -2.61
CA ALA A 67 15.36 -9.28 -3.45
C ALA A 67 14.26 -10.13 -2.79
N LEU A 68 14.53 -10.78 -1.64
CA LEU A 68 13.62 -11.69 -0.95
C LEU A 68 13.12 -11.12 0.39
N GLN A 69 13.51 -9.90 0.74
CA GLN A 69 13.21 -9.30 2.04
C GLN A 69 11.71 -9.15 2.31
N ASP A 70 10.94 -8.81 1.27
CA ASP A 70 9.51 -8.56 1.36
C ASP A 70 8.67 -9.80 1.00
N GLN A 71 9.30 -10.94 0.72
CA GLN A 71 8.59 -12.19 0.48
C GLN A 71 8.20 -12.85 1.80
N PRO A 72 7.02 -13.52 1.84
CA PRO A 72 6.67 -14.41 2.94
C PRO A 72 7.76 -15.46 3.18
N VAL A 73 8.04 -15.75 4.45
CA VAL A 73 9.04 -16.77 4.84
C VAL A 73 8.57 -18.16 4.40
N GLU A 74 7.27 -18.42 4.50
CA GLU A 74 6.65 -19.61 3.94
C GLU A 74 6.11 -19.32 2.55
N ARG A 75 6.42 -20.20 1.59
CA ARG A 75 5.94 -20.05 0.21
C ARG A 75 4.45 -20.36 0.15
N ILE A 76 3.64 -19.36 -0.20
CA ILE A 76 2.20 -19.51 -0.37
C ILE A 76 1.91 -19.71 -1.87
N GLU A 77 1.42 -20.89 -2.24
CA GLU A 77 1.01 -21.19 -3.62
C GLU A 77 -0.34 -20.55 -3.93
N MET A 78 -0.37 -19.64 -4.90
CA MET A 78 -1.60 -18.96 -5.32
C MET A 78 -2.38 -19.82 -6.31
N THR A 79 -3.58 -20.27 -5.93
CA THR A 79 -4.50 -20.95 -6.87
C THR A 79 -5.41 -19.92 -7.53
N ILE A 80 -5.11 -19.56 -8.76
CA ILE A 80 -5.97 -18.68 -9.56
C ILE A 80 -7.18 -19.48 -10.04
N ARG A 81 -8.38 -19.11 -9.58
CA ARG A 81 -9.64 -19.62 -10.13
C ARG A 81 -10.25 -18.55 -11.02
N PRO A 82 -10.28 -18.74 -12.34
CA PRO A 82 -10.99 -17.80 -13.21
C PRO A 82 -12.47 -17.83 -12.83
N LEU A 83 -13.07 -16.65 -12.72
CA LEU A 83 -14.52 -16.53 -12.58
C LEU A 83 -15.16 -17.05 -13.88
N PRO A 84 -16.10 -18.00 -13.80
CA PRO A 84 -16.62 -18.70 -14.99
C PRO A 84 -17.29 -17.74 -16.00
N ASP A 85 -17.81 -16.60 -15.55
CA ASP A 85 -18.59 -15.67 -16.38
C ASP A 85 -18.09 -14.21 -16.31
N TYR A 86 -16.78 -13.99 -16.10
CA TYR A 86 -16.22 -12.64 -16.13
C TYR A 86 -16.11 -12.11 -17.58
N THR A 87 -17.19 -11.52 -18.09
CA THR A 87 -17.13 -10.70 -19.30
C THR A 87 -16.58 -9.33 -18.94
N HIS A 88 -15.39 -9.01 -19.43
CA HIS A 88 -14.88 -7.63 -19.39
C HIS A 88 -15.82 -6.77 -20.23
N THR A 89 -16.74 -6.04 -19.59
CA THR A 89 -17.42 -4.92 -20.23
C THR A 89 -16.42 -3.77 -20.26
N PRO A 90 -15.91 -3.37 -21.44
CA PRO A 90 -15.09 -2.17 -21.52
C PRO A 90 -15.94 -1.01 -21.03
N ALA A 91 -15.41 -0.19 -20.12
CA ALA A 91 -16.03 1.10 -19.84
C ALA A 91 -15.86 1.96 -21.10
N ASP A 92 -16.98 2.44 -21.66
CA ASP A 92 -17.01 3.44 -22.76
C ASP A 92 -16.26 4.73 -22.37
#